data_AF-A0A1Q9AG51-F1
#
_entry.id   AF-A0A1Q9AG51-F1
#
_cell.length_a   1.000
_cell.length_b   1.000
_cell.length_c   1.000
_cell.angle_alpha   90.00
_cell.angle_beta   90.00
_cell.angle_gamma   90.00
#
_symmetry.space_group_name_H-M   'P 1'
#
loop_
_entity.id
_entity.type
_entity.pdbx_description
1 polymer ?
#
loop_
_entity_poly.entity_id
_entity_poly.type
_entity_poly.pdbx_seq_one_letter_code
_entity_poly.pdbx_strand_id
1 'polypeptide(L)'
;MRVIPLGALMALAAIALPACQASAPAPKAPPAQNTAALPTMERIALAANRCWFKSGDAAFKPYRMAPELNSFSGRPRILLVHRGAPEARPLAVVQAEGHPARLQAFGPLFSQDVGPRMTGDIRRWANGDTGC
;
A
#
# COMPACT_ATOMS: atom_id res chain seq x y z
N MET A 1 26.82 -48.34 71.23
CA MET A 1 26.80 -49.57 70.40
C MET A 1 25.91 -49.32 69.19
N ARG A 2 26.32 -49.89 68.05
CA ARG A 2 25.77 -49.81 66.67
C ARG A 2 24.24 -49.95 66.63
N VAL A 3 23.49 -49.45 65.64
CA VAL A 3 23.53 -49.81 64.21
C VAL A 3 22.73 -48.80 63.36
N ILE A 4 23.24 -48.50 62.16
CA ILE A 4 22.52 -47.84 61.07
C ILE A 4 21.87 -48.93 60.20
N PRO A 5 20.59 -48.87 59.82
CA PRO A 5 20.10 -49.56 58.66
C PRO A 5 19.92 -48.60 57.48
N LEU A 6 20.67 -48.94 56.44
CA LEU A 6 20.57 -48.46 55.07
C LEU A 6 19.22 -48.92 54.50
N GLY A 7 18.36 -48.00 54.05
CA GLY A 7 17.06 -48.31 53.47
C GLY A 7 16.67 -47.25 52.46
N ALA A 8 17.06 -47.49 51.20
CA ALA A 8 16.70 -46.72 50.03
C ALA A 8 15.16 -46.59 49.88
N LEU A 9 14.68 -45.48 49.30
CA LEU A 9 13.75 -45.51 48.15
C LEU A 9 13.47 -44.08 47.62
N MET A 10 13.93 -43.86 46.38
CA MET A 10 13.36 -43.02 45.31
C MET A 10 12.81 -41.61 45.64
N ALA A 11 13.67 -40.61 45.43
CA ALA A 11 13.24 -39.26 45.05
C ALA A 11 12.81 -39.27 43.58
N LEU A 12 11.51 -39.18 43.32
CA LEU A 12 10.94 -39.06 41.99
C LEU A 12 11.07 -37.60 41.51
N ALA A 13 12.24 -37.22 40.99
CA ALA A 13 12.43 -35.95 40.32
C ALA A 13 11.83 -36.03 38.91
N ALA A 14 10.58 -35.61 38.76
CA ALA A 14 9.96 -35.41 37.46
C ALA A 14 10.65 -34.22 36.76
N ILE A 15 11.55 -34.54 35.83
CA ILE A 15 12.18 -33.57 34.94
C ILE A 15 11.08 -33.07 33.99
N ALA A 16 10.55 -31.88 34.25
CA ALA A 16 9.74 -31.16 33.28
C ALA A 16 10.65 -30.75 32.12
N LEU A 17 10.59 -31.48 31.00
CA LEU A 17 11.21 -31.03 29.76
C LEU A 17 10.52 -29.73 29.32
N PRO A 18 11.25 -28.62 29.09
CA PRO A 18 10.65 -27.47 28.42
C PRO A 18 10.31 -27.93 27.00
N ALA A 19 9.03 -28.09 26.70
CA ALA A 19 8.57 -28.30 25.34
C ALA A 19 9.00 -27.06 24.53
N CYS A 20 9.98 -27.22 23.64
CA CYS A 20 10.32 -26.23 22.63
C CYS A 20 9.06 -25.92 21.84
N GLN A 21 8.43 -24.79 22.14
CA GLN A 21 7.37 -24.27 21.30
C GLN A 21 8.00 -23.95 19.95
N ALA A 22 7.61 -24.68 18.92
CA ALA A 22 7.98 -24.38 17.55
C ALA A 22 7.43 -22.98 17.23
N SER A 23 8.32 -21.99 17.13
CA SER A 23 7.96 -20.64 16.71
C SER A 23 7.22 -20.71 15.38
N ALA A 24 6.06 -20.06 15.31
CA ALA A 24 5.29 -19.97 14.08
C ALA A 24 6.20 -19.49 12.93
N PRO A 25 6.08 -20.05 11.71
CA PRO A 25 6.86 -19.61 10.57
C PRO A 25 6.72 -18.10 10.40
N ALA A 26 7.84 -17.40 10.18
CA ALA A 26 7.82 -15.98 9.88
C ALA A 26 6.82 -15.71 8.74
N PRO A 27 6.03 -14.62 8.81
CA PRO A 27 5.12 -14.26 7.72
C PRO A 27 5.89 -14.24 6.40
N LYS A 28 5.41 -14.98 5.40
CA LYS A 28 6.00 -14.93 4.05
C LYS A 28 6.03 -13.48 3.60
N ALA A 29 7.21 -13.00 3.22
CA ALA A 29 7.36 -11.67 2.65
C ALA A 29 6.38 -11.52 1.47
N PRO A 30 5.68 -10.39 1.33
CA PRO A 30 4.83 -10.14 0.17
C PRO A 30 5.64 -10.31 -1.12
N PRO A 31 5.05 -10.83 -2.20
CA PRO A 31 5.72 -10.91 -3.49
C PRO A 31 6.27 -9.53 -3.89
N ALA A 32 7.48 -9.51 -4.45
CA ALA A 32 8.14 -8.28 -4.86
C ALA A 32 7.25 -7.49 -5.83
N GLN A 33 6.93 -6.25 -5.44
CA GLN A 33 6.00 -5.42 -6.18
C GLN A 33 6.67 -4.85 -7.42
N ASN A 34 6.01 -4.92 -8.58
CA ASN A 34 6.55 -4.33 -9.80
C ASN A 34 6.55 -2.80 -9.67
N THR A 35 7.76 -2.22 -9.64
CA THR A 35 8.02 -0.79 -9.45
C THR A 35 8.13 -0.01 -10.76
N ALA A 36 7.88 -0.65 -11.90
CA ALA A 36 7.72 -0.02 -13.20
C ALA A 36 6.69 1.13 -13.20
N ALA A 37 6.91 2.14 -14.05
CA ALA A 37 5.98 3.26 -14.22
C ALA A 37 4.54 2.84 -14.54
N LEU A 38 4.34 1.94 -15.51
CA LEU A 38 3.00 1.51 -15.93
C LEU A 38 2.25 0.76 -14.81
N PRO A 39 2.75 -0.35 -14.25
CA PRO A 39 2.16 -1.01 -13.08
C PRO A 39 1.94 -0.08 -11.88
N THR A 40 2.82 0.89 -11.65
CA THR A 40 2.65 1.88 -10.58
C THR A 40 1.47 2.81 -10.86
N MET A 41 1.36 3.32 -12.09
CA MET A 41 0.25 4.19 -12.49
C MET A 41 -1.08 3.45 -12.60
N GLU A 42 -1.09 2.18 -13.00
CA GLU A 42 -2.28 1.31 -12.97
C GLU A 42 -2.82 1.17 -11.54
N ARG A 43 -1.94 0.90 -10.56
CA ARG A 43 -2.34 0.84 -9.15
C ARG A 43 -2.92 2.16 -8.67
N ILE A 44 -2.24 3.28 -8.94
CA ILE A 44 -2.72 4.62 -8.58
C ILE A 44 -4.07 4.90 -9.22
N ALA A 45 -4.25 4.58 -10.51
CA ALA A 45 -5.51 4.80 -11.22
C ALA A 45 -6.66 3.98 -10.62
N LEU A 46 -6.43 2.70 -10.32
CA LEU A 46 -7.43 1.83 -9.70
C LEU A 46 -7.81 2.30 -8.29
N ALA A 47 -6.82 2.69 -7.49
CA ALA A 47 -7.04 3.18 -6.13
C ALA A 47 -7.77 4.54 -6.13
N ALA A 48 -7.35 5.49 -6.97
CA ALA A 48 -8.03 6.77 -7.16
C ALA A 48 -9.49 6.57 -7.60
N ASN A 49 -9.74 5.70 -8.59
CA ASN A 49 -11.09 5.40 -9.04
C ASN A 49 -11.96 4.86 -7.88
N ARG A 50 -11.43 3.94 -7.07
CA ARG A 50 -12.14 3.36 -5.93
C ARG A 50 -12.38 4.40 -4.82
N CYS A 51 -11.31 5.04 -4.36
CA CYS A 51 -11.31 5.81 -3.11
C CYS A 51 -11.75 7.26 -3.26
N TRP A 52 -11.56 7.87 -4.44
CA TRP A 52 -12.02 9.24 -4.68
C TRP A 52 -13.38 9.29 -5.38
N PHE A 53 -13.63 8.37 -6.33
CA PHE A 53 -14.83 8.49 -7.17
C PHE A 53 -15.94 7.48 -6.81
N LYS A 54 -15.64 6.18 -6.77
CA LYS A 54 -16.64 5.14 -6.48
C LYS A 54 -17.12 5.15 -5.02
N SER A 55 -16.28 5.59 -4.08
CA SER A 55 -16.64 5.81 -2.67
C SER A 55 -17.64 6.95 -2.45
N GLY A 56 -17.79 7.85 -3.43
CA GLY A 56 -18.65 9.04 -3.30
C GLY A 56 -18.02 10.20 -2.52
N ASP A 57 -16.68 10.23 -2.42
CA ASP A 57 -15.96 11.27 -1.69
C ASP A 57 -16.37 12.70 -2.10
N ALA A 58 -16.77 13.49 -1.11
CA ALA A 58 -17.30 14.83 -1.33
C ALA A 58 -16.29 15.77 -2.02
N ALA A 59 -15.00 15.64 -1.71
CA ALA A 59 -13.96 16.49 -2.28
C ALA A 59 -13.77 16.25 -3.79
N PHE A 60 -14.13 15.05 -4.28
CA PHE A 60 -13.94 14.66 -5.67
C PHE A 60 -15.23 14.66 -6.50
N LYS A 61 -16.38 14.94 -5.87
CA LYS A 61 -17.68 15.09 -6.57
C LYS A 61 -17.65 16.06 -7.76
N PRO A 62 -16.95 17.21 -7.73
CA PRO A 62 -16.91 18.14 -8.87
C PRO A 62 -16.08 17.67 -10.06
N TYR A 63 -15.31 16.59 -9.91
CA TYR A 63 -14.29 16.16 -10.88
C TYR A 63 -14.60 14.78 -11.48
N ARG A 64 -14.02 14.48 -12.65
CA ARG A 64 -13.89 13.12 -13.19
C ARG A 64 -12.40 12.83 -13.38
N MET A 65 -12.05 11.54 -13.36
CA MET A 65 -10.71 11.10 -13.71
C MET A 65 -10.69 10.51 -15.12
N ALA A 66 -9.69 10.87 -15.91
CA ALA A 66 -9.40 10.27 -17.21
C ALA A 66 -8.05 9.53 -17.14
N PRO A 67 -8.03 8.20 -17.29
CA PRO A 67 -6.79 7.43 -17.34
C PRO A 67 -6.22 7.42 -18.77
N GLU A 68 -4.96 7.82 -18.89
CA GLU A 68 -4.16 7.78 -20.13
C GLU A 68 -2.93 6.90 -19.89
N LEU A 69 -3.19 5.62 -19.57
CA LEU A 69 -2.16 4.66 -19.20
C LEU A 69 -1.46 4.04 -20.41
N ASN A 70 -2.14 3.97 -21.55
CA ASN A 70 -1.54 3.53 -22.80
C ASN A 70 -0.71 4.67 -23.42
N SER A 71 0.47 4.90 -22.86
CA SER A 71 1.39 5.95 -23.29
C SER A 71 2.53 5.33 -24.11
N PHE A 72 2.49 5.51 -25.44
CA PHE A 72 3.60 5.15 -26.33
C PHE A 72 4.90 5.91 -26.02
N SER A 73 4.81 7.02 -25.29
CA SER A 73 5.96 7.82 -24.85
C SER A 73 6.55 7.38 -23.50
N GLY A 74 6.07 6.26 -22.93
CA GLY A 74 6.59 5.72 -21.66
C GLY A 74 6.20 6.54 -20.43
N ARG A 75 5.19 7.40 -20.53
CA ARG A 75 4.73 8.33 -19.48
C ARG A 75 3.23 8.16 -19.21
N PRO A 76 2.80 7.01 -18.67
CA PRO A 76 1.42 6.78 -18.27
C PRO A 76 0.98 7.85 -17.26
N ARG A 77 -0.28 8.30 -17.39
CA ARG A 77 -0.82 9.35 -16.52
C ARG A 77 -2.30 9.16 -16.20
N ILE A 78 -2.75 9.78 -15.12
CA ILE A 78 -4.16 10.06 -14.85
C ILE A 78 -4.36 11.57 -14.78
N LEU A 79 -5.51 12.01 -15.26
CA LEU A 79 -5.91 13.41 -15.28
C LEU A 79 -7.17 13.57 -14.42
N LEU A 80 -7.26 14.66 -13.66
CA LEU A 80 -8.52 15.11 -13.06
C LEU A 80 -8.99 16.36 -13.80
N VAL A 81 -10.23 16.32 -14.26
CA VAL A 81 -10.90 17.38 -15.01
C VAL A 81 -12.24 17.70 -14.35
N HIS A 82 -12.81 18.88 -14.63
CA HIS A 82 -14.17 19.17 -14.19
C HIS A 82 -15.17 18.19 -14.81
N ARG A 83 -16.11 17.71 -13.98
CA ARG A 83 -17.10 16.72 -14.40
C ARG A 83 -17.96 17.18 -15.58
N GLY A 84 -18.29 18.47 -15.65
CA GLY A 84 -19.09 19.07 -16.72
C GLY A 84 -18.28 19.57 -17.92
N ALA A 85 -16.95 19.48 -17.88
CA ALA A 85 -16.07 19.94 -18.94
C ALA A 85 -14.85 19.01 -19.08
N PRO A 86 -15.05 17.75 -19.53
CA PRO A 86 -13.98 16.74 -19.56
C PRO A 86 -12.85 17.07 -20.54
N GLU A 87 -13.15 17.82 -21.61
CA GLU A 87 -12.17 18.28 -22.61
C GLU A 87 -11.40 19.54 -22.15
N ALA A 88 -11.74 20.09 -20.97
CA ALA A 88 -11.05 21.26 -20.44
C ALA A 88 -9.65 20.89 -19.93
N ARG A 89 -8.82 21.92 -19.72
CA ARG A 89 -7.48 21.77 -19.16
C ARG A 89 -7.53 20.97 -17.84
N PRO A 90 -6.69 19.92 -17.69
CA PRO A 90 -6.58 19.17 -16.45
C PRO A 90 -6.26 20.06 -15.25
N LEU A 91 -6.91 19.78 -14.12
CA LEU A 91 -6.70 20.43 -12.84
C LEU A 91 -5.69 19.68 -11.96
N ALA A 92 -5.52 18.39 -12.21
CA ALA A 92 -4.40 17.61 -11.70
C ALA A 92 -3.93 16.61 -12.75
N VAL A 93 -2.62 16.44 -12.82
CA VAL A 93 -1.95 15.42 -13.61
C VAL A 93 -1.08 14.63 -12.65
N VAL A 94 -1.22 13.31 -12.68
CA VAL A 94 -0.32 12.39 -11.99
C VAL A 94 0.25 11.45 -13.02
N GLN A 95 1.56 11.36 -13.09
CA GLN A 95 2.26 10.58 -14.10
C GLN A 95 3.52 9.94 -13.52
N ALA A 96 4.02 8.90 -14.18
CA ALA A 96 5.29 8.29 -13.83
C ALA A 96 6.10 7.95 -15.08
N GLU A 97 7.41 7.81 -14.90
CA GLU A 97 8.32 7.31 -15.92
C GLU A 97 9.43 6.43 -15.31
N GLY A 98 10.04 5.59 -16.14
CA GLY A 98 11.18 4.77 -15.73
C GLY A 98 10.84 3.54 -14.88
N HIS A 99 11.90 2.86 -14.46
CA HIS A 99 11.92 1.65 -13.64
C HIS A 99 13.15 1.75 -12.70
N PRO A 100 12.98 2.11 -11.41
CA PRO A 100 11.72 2.31 -10.70
C PRO A 100 10.97 3.59 -11.14
N ALA A 101 9.66 3.61 -10.90
CA ALA A 101 8.76 4.69 -11.25
C ALA A 101 9.14 6.00 -10.55
N ARG A 102 9.46 7.03 -11.34
CA ARG A 102 9.62 8.40 -10.87
C ARG A 102 8.29 9.14 -11.04
N LEU A 103 7.59 9.38 -9.93
CA LEU A 103 6.29 10.02 -9.91
C LEU A 103 6.40 11.54 -9.99
N GLN A 104 5.48 12.15 -10.73
CA GLN A 104 5.24 13.58 -10.78
C GLN A 104 3.75 13.84 -10.63
N ALA A 105 3.39 14.79 -9.79
CA ALA A 105 2.02 15.20 -9.52
C ALA A 105 1.96 16.72 -9.51
N PHE A 106 1.16 17.32 -10.38
CA PHE A 106 1.10 18.77 -10.56
C PHE A 106 -0.27 19.24 -11.08
N GLY A 107 -0.53 20.53 -10.97
CA GLY A 107 -1.77 21.18 -11.41
C GLY A 107 -2.47 21.94 -10.28
N PRO A 108 -3.49 22.77 -10.62
CA PRO A 108 -4.19 23.62 -9.67
C PRO A 108 -4.70 22.94 -8.40
N LEU A 109 -5.16 21.68 -8.44
CA LEU A 109 -5.72 21.00 -7.25
C LEU A 109 -4.70 20.76 -6.15
N PHE A 110 -3.41 20.67 -6.47
CA PHE A 110 -2.36 20.47 -5.47
C PHE A 110 -2.09 21.72 -4.63
N SER A 111 -2.59 22.87 -5.05
CA SER A 111 -2.54 24.13 -4.30
C SER A 111 -3.83 24.47 -3.57
N GLN A 112 -4.83 23.57 -3.62
CA GLN A 112 -6.09 23.71 -2.89
C GLN A 112 -6.06 22.86 -1.60
N ASP A 113 -7.10 23.00 -0.77
CA ASP A 113 -7.24 22.26 0.50
C ASP A 113 -7.17 20.74 0.34
N VAL A 114 -7.63 20.20 -0.81
CA VAL A 114 -7.58 18.76 -1.12
C VAL A 114 -6.17 18.28 -1.50
N GLY A 115 -5.25 19.19 -1.84
CA GLY A 115 -3.92 18.91 -2.37
C GLY A 115 -3.06 18.02 -1.46
N PRO A 116 -2.87 18.36 -0.16
CA PRO A 116 -2.11 17.53 0.77
C PRO A 116 -2.64 16.10 0.89
N ARG A 117 -3.97 15.94 0.91
CA ARG A 117 -4.61 14.63 0.92
C ARG A 117 -4.32 13.85 -0.37
N MET A 118 -4.49 14.49 -1.53
CA MET A 118 -4.15 13.86 -2.82
C MET A 118 -2.71 13.38 -2.85
N THR A 119 -1.76 14.21 -2.40
CA THR A 119 -0.34 13.83 -2.32
C THR A 119 -0.12 12.63 -1.41
N GLY A 120 -0.76 12.60 -0.24
CA GLY A 120 -0.69 11.47 0.69
C GLY A 120 -1.22 10.18 0.08
N ASP A 121 -2.42 10.23 -0.50
CA ASP A 121 -3.08 9.09 -1.13
C ASP A 121 -2.25 8.52 -2.28
N ILE A 122 -1.79 9.38 -3.20
CA ILE A 122 -0.94 8.97 -4.33
C ILE A 122 0.34 8.27 -3.85
N ARG A 123 1.00 8.82 -2.81
CA ARG A 123 2.21 8.21 -2.24
C ARG A 123 1.93 6.84 -1.63
N ARG A 124 0.85 6.69 -0.87
CA ARG A 124 0.47 5.40 -0.28
C ARG A 124 0.18 4.36 -1.36
N TRP A 125 -0.61 4.71 -2.37
CA TRP A 125 -0.97 3.80 -3.46
C TRP A 125 0.19 3.44 -4.38
N ALA A 126 1.12 4.37 -4.63
CA ALA A 126 2.36 4.09 -5.32
C ALA A 126 3.16 2.95 -4.66
N ASN A 127 3.18 2.98 -3.32
CA ASN A 127 3.84 2.01 -2.45
C ASN A 127 3.02 0.72 -2.21
N GLY A 128 1.85 0.56 -2.86
CA GLY A 128 1.05 -0.65 -2.80
C GLY A 128 -0.09 -0.66 -1.80
N ASP A 129 -0.31 0.43 -1.07
CA ASP A 129 -1.52 0.54 -0.25
C ASP A 129 -2.78 0.50 -1.13
N THR A 130 -3.81 -0.17 -0.65
CA THR A 130 -5.12 -0.26 -1.32
C THR A 130 -6.22 0.45 -0.53
N GLY A 131 -5.92 0.99 0.65
CA GLY A 131 -6.86 1.70 1.50
C GLY A 131 -7.31 3.04 0.93
N CYS A 132 -8.52 3.43 1.36
CA CYS A 132 -8.97 4.81 1.40
C CYS A 132 -8.76 5.26 2.87
#